data_AF-A0A7D3XZI7-F1
#
_entry.id   AF-A0A7D3XZI7-F1
#
_cell.length_a   1.000
_cell.length_b   1.000
_cell.length_c   1.000
_cell.angle_alpha   90.00
_cell.angle_beta   90.00
_cell.angle_gamma   90.00
#
_symmetry.space_group_name_H-M   'P 1'
#
loop_
_entity.id
_entity.type
_entity.pdbx_description
1 polymer ?
#
loop_
_entity_poly.entity_id
_entity_poly.type
_entity_poly.pdbx_seq_one_letter_code
_entity_poly.pdbx_strand_id
1 'polypeptide(L)' 'MKLDIDRELYEVLSRRAADNGYTSAEEYSKEILETVVQELESQTKQRPDTNVSDDESVTNRLEDLGYLE' A
#
# COMPACT_ATOMS: atom_id res chain seq x y z
N MET A 1 -8.96 20.35 2.34
CA MET A 1 -9.07 19.58 1.08
C MET A 1 -10.54 19.62 0.67
N LYS A 2 -10.86 19.82 -0.61
CA LYS A 2 -12.26 19.77 -1.08
C LYS A 2 -12.38 18.61 -2.06
N LEU A 3 -13.08 17.56 -1.63
CA LEU A 3 -13.44 16.40 -2.44
C LEU A 3 -14.88 16.62 -2.90
N ASP A 4 -15.10 16.61 -4.21
CA ASP A 4 -16.43 16.61 -4.79
C ASP A 4 -16.81 15.15 -5.03
N ILE A 5 -17.64 14.61 -4.14
CA ILE A 5 -18.09 13.22 -4.16
C ILE A 5 -19.59 13.15 -3.98
N ASP A 6 -20.20 12.11 -4.54
CA ASP A 6 -21.62 11.87 -4.42
C ASP A 6 -22.02 11.61 -2.96
N ARG A 7 -23.26 11.99 -2.64
CA ARG A 7 -23.81 11.88 -1.28
C ARG A 7 -23.75 10.46 -0.73
N GLU A 8 -24.04 9.47 -1.56
CA GLU A 8 -24.01 8.05 -1.15
C GLU A 8 -22.59 7.63 -0.73
N LEU A 9 -21.58 8.05 -1.48
CA LEU A 9 -20.18 7.76 -1.15
C LEU A 9 -19.76 8.48 0.15
N TYR A 10 -20.19 9.73 0.34
CA TYR A 10 -19.95 10.46 1.58
C TYR A 10 -20.58 9.79 2.80
N GLU A 11 -21.80 9.26 2.67
CA GLU A 11 -22.48 8.53 3.76
C GLU A 11 -21.74 7.24 4.13
N VAL A 12 -21.26 6.49 3.12
CA VAL A 12 -20.44 5.30 3.35
C VAL A 12 -19.14 5.65 4.07
N LEU A 13 -18.45 6.70 3.61
CA LEU A 13 -17.21 7.17 4.24
C LEU A 13 -17.45 7.66 5.67
N SER A 14 -18.56 8.37 5.91
CA SER A 14 -18.95 8.84 7.25
C SER A 14 -19.23 7.69 8.21
N ARG A 15 -19.94 6.66 7.74
CA ARG A 15 -20.19 5.46 8.55
C ARG A 15 -18.89 4.75 8.91
N ARG A 16 -18.04 4.51 7.91
CA ARG A 16 -16.74 3.87 8.14
C ARG A 16 -15.82 4.70 9.02
N ALA A 17 -15.85 6.03 8.90
CA ALA A 17 -15.11 6.94 9.77
C ALA A 17 -15.51 6.71 11.23
N ALA A 18 -16.82 6.72 11.53
CA ALA A 18 -17.32 6.45 12.87
C ALA A 18 -16.94 5.05 13.39
N ASP A 19 -17.05 4.01 12.54
CA ASP A 19 -16.71 2.63 12.90
C ASP A 19 -15.22 2.46 13.23
N ASN A 20 -14.34 3.28 12.63
CA ASN A 20 -12.89 3.25 12.86
C ASN A 20 -12.42 4.33 13.85
N GLY A 21 -13.34 5.05 14.50
CA GLY A 21 -13.02 6.02 15.55
C GLY A 21 -12.56 7.40 15.05
N TYR A 22 -12.83 7.74 13.79
CA TYR A 22 -12.51 9.06 13.22
C TYR A 22 -13.61 10.08 13.49
N THR A 23 -13.21 11.36 13.58
CA THR A 23 -14.12 12.47 13.92
C THR A 23 -14.94 12.94 12.73
N SER A 24 -14.43 12.75 11.51
CA SER A 24 -15.13 13.11 10.27
C SER A 24 -14.78 12.19 9.10
N ALA A 25 -15.66 12.16 8.10
CA ALA A 25 -15.40 11.48 6.83
C ALA A 25 -14.17 12.04 6.10
N GLU A 26 -13.86 13.33 6.30
CA GLU A 26 -12.72 13.99 5.65
C GLU A 26 -11.40 13.51 6.24
N GLU A 27 -11.34 13.34 7.56
CA GLU A 27 -10.17 12.80 8.26
C GLU A 27 -9.89 11.37 7.81
N TYR A 28 -10.94 10.52 7.79
CA TYR A 28 -10.85 9.15 7.30
C TYR A 28 -10.46 9.08 5.81
N SER A 29 -11.00 9.97 4.98
CA SER A 29 -10.67 10.03 3.55
C SER A 29 -9.21 10.43 3.33
N LYS A 30 -8.69 11.35 4.14
CA LYS A 30 -7.28 11.77 4.07
C LYS A 30 -6.35 10.59 4.35
N GLU A 31 -6.59 9.85 5.42
CA GLU A 31 -5.79 8.67 5.80
C GLU A 31 -5.82 7.58 4.73
N ILE A 32 -6.99 7.29 4.16
CA ILE A 32 -7.11 6.34 3.05
C ILE A 32 -6.28 6.81 1.85
N LEU A 33 -6.42 8.07 1.45
CA LEU A 33 -5.70 8.60 0.29
C LEU A 33 -4.20 8.63 0.52
N GLU A 34 -3.73 8.98 1.73
CA GLU A 34 -2.31 8.92 2.09
C GLU A 34 -1.78 7.47 2.04
N THR A 35 -2.55 6.51 2.55
CA THR A 35 -2.21 5.08 2.47
C THR A 35 -2.09 4.63 1.02
N VAL A 36 -3.09 4.94 0.18
CA VAL A 36 -3.08 4.57 -1.25
C VAL A 36 -1.91 5.22 -1.98
N VAL A 37 -1.62 6.50 -1.71
CA VAL A 37 -0.45 7.18 -2.30
C VAL A 37 0.85 6.48 -1.87
N GLN A 38 1.01 6.18 -0.59
CA GLN A 38 2.19 5.45 -0.09
C GLN A 38 2.32 4.06 -0.71
N GLU A 39 1.22 3.33 -0.86
CA GLU A 39 1.22 2.02 -1.53
C GLU A 39 1.61 2.15 -3.00
N LEU A 40 1.07 3.13 -3.72
CA LEU A 40 1.41 3.37 -5.13
C LEU A 40 2.87 3.82 -5.30
N GLU A 41 3.38 4.68 -4.43
CA GLU A 41 4.79 5.08 -4.43
C GLU A 41 5.70 3.93 -4.03
N SER A 42 5.28 3.08 -3.11
CA SER A 42 6.03 1.89 -2.70
C SER A 42 6.04 0.84 -3.80
N GLN A 43 4.93 0.63 -4.51
CA GLN A 43 4.85 -0.19 -5.71
C GLN A 43 5.64 0.40 -6.89
N THR A 44 5.75 1.72 -6.96
CA THR A 44 6.60 2.41 -7.95
C THR A 44 8.09 2.24 -7.62
N LYS A 45 8.46 2.26 -6.34
CA LYS A 45 9.82 1.93 -5.87
C LYS A 45 10.13 0.44 -5.91
N GLN A 46 9.11 -0.41 -5.90
CA GLN A 46 9.18 -1.86 -6.04
C GLN A 46 8.90 -2.34 -7.47
N ARG A 47 8.74 -1.45 -8.47
CA ARG A 47 8.99 -1.85 -9.85
C ARG A 47 10.51 -1.94 -9.98
N PRO A 48 11.08 -3.16 -9.96
CA PRO A 48 12.46 -3.29 -10.27
C PRO A 48 12.51 -3.12 -11.79
N ASP A 49 13.09 -2.04 -12.29
CA ASP A 49 13.93 -2.13 -13.48
C ASP A 49 15.15 -3.01 -13.14
N THR A 50 14.93 -4.23 -12.65
CA THR A 50 15.93 -5.08 -12.02
C THR A 50 15.65 -6.53 -12.41
N ASN A 51 15.93 -6.79 -13.67
CA ASN A 51 16.31 -8.10 -14.19
C ASN A 51 17.70 -8.55 -13.65
N VAL A 52 18.08 -8.15 -12.44
CA VAL A 52 19.43 -8.40 -11.89
C VAL A 52 19.35 -8.67 -10.38
N SER A 53 19.71 -9.90 -10.01
CA SER A 53 20.10 -10.35 -8.66
C SER A 53 19.03 -10.79 -7.65
N ASP A 54 17.90 -11.37 -8.08
CA ASP A 54 17.20 -12.34 -7.19
C ASP A 54 17.90 -13.72 -7.22
N ASP A 55 18.47 -14.07 -8.38
CA ASP A 55 19.14 -15.36 -8.61
C ASP A 55 20.37 -15.57 -7.72
N GLU A 56 21.23 -14.56 -7.53
CA GLU A 56 22.42 -14.68 -6.67
C GLU A 56 22.06 -14.81 -5.18
N SER A 57 20.97 -14.18 -4.74
CA SER A 57 20.49 -14.28 -3.36
C SER A 57 19.92 -15.66 -3.07
N VAL A 58 19.12 -16.19 -4.01
CA VAL A 58 18.56 -17.54 -3.94
C VAL A 58 19.67 -18.59 -4.05
N THR A 59 20.64 -18.38 -4.95
CA THR A 59 21.78 -19.30 -5.15
C THR A 59 22.66 -19.38 -3.91
N ASN A 60 23.07 -18.25 -3.33
CA ASN A 60 23.85 -18.24 -2.09
C ASN A 60 23.10 -18.92 -0.93
N ARG A 61 21.78 -18.72 -0.86
CA ARG A 61 20.96 -19.35 0.20
C ARG A 61 20.79 -20.86 -0.02
N LEU A 62 20.76 -21.32 -1.27
CA LEU A 62 20.70 -22.75 -1.60
C LEU A 62 22.06 -23.42 -1.35
N GLU A 63 23.17 -22.73 -1.59
CA GLU A 63 24.53 -23.20 -1.28
C GLU A 63 24.75 -23.31 0.24
N ASP A 64 24.33 -22.30 1.03
CA ASP A 64 24.39 -22.33 2.50
C ASP A 64 23.56 -23.46 3.12
N LEU A 65 22.46 -23.83 2.46
CA LEU A 65 21.59 -24.95 2.85
C LEU A 65 22.03 -26.31 2.27
N GLY A 66 23.11 -26.34 1.48
CA GLY A 66 23.68 -27.57 0.90
C GLY A 66 22.86 -28.19 -0.23
N TYR A 67 22.03 -27.40 -0.92
CA TYR A 67 21.25 -27.84 -2.08
C TYR A 67 21.97 -27.61 -3.42
N LEU A 68 23.08 -26.86 -3.42
CA LEU A 68 23.97 -26.64 -4.57
C LEU A 68 25.42 -26.88 -4.11
N GLU A 69 26.22 -27.55 -4.96
CA GLU A 69 27.66 -27.83 -4.78
C GLU A 69 28.50 -27.13 -5.86
#